data_AF-A0ABD4Q690-F1
#
_entry.id   AF-A0ABD4Q690-F1
#
_cell.length_a   1.000
_cell.length_b   1.000
_cell.length_c   1.000
_cell.angle_alpha   90.00
_cell.angle_beta   90.00
_cell.angle_gamma   90.00
#
_symmetry.space_group_name_H-M   'P 1'
#
loop_
_entity.id
_entity.type
_entity.pdbx_description
1 polymer ?
#
loop_
_entity_poly.entity_id
_entity_poly.type
_entity_poly.pdbx_seq_one_letter_code
_entity_poly.pdbx_strand_id
1 'polypeptide(L)' 'MLKREMNIADYDAELWQAMEQEKVRQEEHIELIASENYTSPRVMQAQGSQLTNKYAEGYPGKRYY' A
#
# COMPACT_ATOMS: atom_id res chain seq x y z
N MET A 1 14.22 -16.40 6.39
CA MET A 1 13.38 -15.97 5.25
C MET A 1 12.07 -15.42 5.80
N LEU A 2 11.56 -14.33 5.23
CA LEU A 2 10.24 -13.78 5.60
C LEU A 2 9.16 -14.79 5.23
N LYS A 3 8.24 -15.08 6.17
CA LYS A 3 7.12 -16.00 5.94
C LYS A 3 5.98 -15.23 5.26
N ARG A 4 5.28 -15.86 4.33
CA ARG A 4 4.13 -15.24 3.63
C ARG A 4 3.00 -14.78 4.57
N GLU A 5 2.93 -15.37 5.75
CA GLU A 5 1.85 -15.11 6.72
C GLU A 5 2.16 -13.93 7.65
N MET A 6 3.36 -13.35 7.57
CA MET A 6 3.69 -12.14 8.32
C MET A 6 2.78 -11.00 7.91
N ASN A 7 2.13 -10.38 8.88
CA ASN A 7 1.22 -9.25 8.69
C ASN A 7 1.47 -8.19 9.77
N ILE A 8 0.90 -7.00 9.58
CA ILE A 8 1.07 -5.88 10.53
C ILE A 8 0.29 -6.13 11.81
N ALA A 9 -0.90 -6.74 11.76
CA ALA A 9 -1.74 -6.98 12.94
C ALA A 9 -1.03 -7.76 14.05
N ASP A 10 -0.28 -8.81 13.69
CA ASP A 10 0.47 -9.65 14.65
C ASP A 10 1.78 -9.00 15.13
N TYR A 11 2.34 -8.07 14.36
CA TYR A 11 3.64 -7.45 14.64
C TYR A 11 3.51 -6.13 15.40
N ASP A 12 2.55 -5.30 14.99
CA ASP A 12 2.29 -3.96 15.49
C ASP A 12 0.77 -3.69 15.51
N ALA A 13 0.15 -4.03 16.64
CA ALA A 13 -1.28 -3.91 16.84
C ALA A 13 -1.75 -2.45 16.87
N GLU A 14 -0.92 -1.51 17.32
CA GLU A 14 -1.24 -0.09 17.37
C GLU A 14 -1.33 0.49 15.96
N LEU A 15 -0.33 0.20 15.12
CA LEU A 15 -0.35 0.61 13.72
C LEU A 15 -1.52 -0.01 12.95
N TRP A 16 -1.76 -1.31 13.16
CA TRP A 16 -2.91 -1.99 12.55
C TRP A 16 -4.24 -1.32 12.92
N GLN A 17 -4.42 -1.00 14.21
CA GLN A 17 -5.62 -0.33 14.67
C GLN A 17 -5.79 1.05 14.03
N ALA A 18 -4.71 1.82 13.88
CA ALA A 18 -4.75 3.11 13.20
C ALA A 18 -5.15 2.98 11.71
N MET A 19 -4.63 1.95 11.01
CA MET A 19 -4.99 1.68 9.61
C MET A 19 -6.48 1.35 9.45
N GLU A 20 -7.03 0.50 10.33
CA GLU A 20 -8.45 0.14 10.29
C GLU A 20 -9.37 1.31 10.65
N GLN A 21 -8.96 2.16 11.61
CA GLN A 21 -9.70 3.38 11.94
C GLN A 21 -9.76 4.36 10.77
N GLU A 22 -8.66 4.52 10.03
CA GLU A 22 -8.64 5.40 8.86
C GLU A 22 -9.55 4.88 7.74
N LYS A 23 -9.56 3.56 7.51
CA LYS A 23 -10.49 2.94 6.56
C LYS A 23 -11.95 3.28 6.90
N VAL A 24 -12.34 3.12 8.17
CA VAL A 24 -13.70 3.45 8.63
C VAL A 24 -13.97 4.95 8.46
N ARG A 25 -13.04 5.83 8.86
CA ARG A 25 -13.18 7.27 8.70
C ARG A 25 -13.46 7.66 7.25
N GLN A 26 -12.74 7.06 6.31
CA GLN A 26 -12.90 7.30 4.87
C GLN A 26 -14.24 6.79 4.31
N GLU A 27 -14.78 5.68 4.84
CA GLU A 27 -16.07 5.12 4.41
C GLU A 27 -17.26 5.90 4.98
N GLU A 28 -17.13 6.46 6.18
CA GLU A 28 -18.21 7.15 6.90
C GLU A 28 -18.34 8.65 6.56
N HIS A 29 -17.37 9.24 5.86
CA HIS A 29 -17.36 10.66 5.50
C HIS A 29 -17.61 10.89 4.00
N ILE A 30 -18.32 11.97 3.68
CA ILE A 30 -18.40 12.46 2.31
C ILE A 30 -17.14 13.27 2.04
N GLU A 31 -16.27 12.77 1.17
CA GLU A 31 -15.07 13.48 0.74
C GLU A 31 -15.39 14.48 -0.37
N LEU A 32 -15.06 15.75 -0.16
CA LEU A 32 -15.37 16.87 -1.06
C LEU A 32 -14.12 17.64 -1.52
N ILE A 33 -12.93 17.21 -1.11
CA ILE A 33 -11.67 17.80 -1.56
C ILE A 33 -11.48 17.43 -3.04
N ALA A 34 -11.47 18.44 -3.90
CA ALA A 34 -11.46 18.27 -5.36
C ALA A 34 -10.26 17.48 -5.92
N SER A 35 -9.17 17.39 -5.15
CA SER A 35 -7.95 16.67 -5.53
C SER A 35 -7.87 15.24 -4.97
N GLU A 36 -8.78 14.86 -4.08
CA GLU A 36 -8.76 13.53 -3.45
C GLU A 36 -9.60 12.51 -4.21
N ASN A 37 -9.26 11.23 -4.04
CA ASN A 37 -9.91 10.13 -4.74
C ASN A 37 -9.63 8.79 -4.06
N TYR A 38 -10.44 7.78 -4.38
CA TYR A 38 -10.25 6.40 -3.95
C TYR A 38 -9.68 5.56 -5.09
N THR A 39 -8.56 4.91 -4.85
CA THR A 39 -7.99 3.99 -5.83
C THR A 39 -8.69 2.63 -5.78
N SER A 40 -8.68 1.90 -6.89
CA SER A 40 -9.27 0.55 -6.92
C SER A 40 -8.45 -0.46 -6.11
N PRO A 41 -9.05 -1.55 -5.61
CA PRO A 41 -8.31 -2.63 -4.94
C PRO A 41 -7.16 -3.23 -5.77
N ARG A 42 -7.28 -3.18 -7.12
CA ARG A 42 -6.23 -3.65 -8.04
C ARG A 42 -4.97 -2.80 -7.96
N VAL A 43 -5.11 -1.49 -7.76
CA VAL A 43 -3.96 -0.58 -7.60
C VAL A 43 -3.27 -0.83 -6.26
N MET A 44 -4.05 -0.98 -5.18
CA MET A 44 -3.49 -1.31 -3.85
C MET A 44 -2.73 -2.64 -3.88
N GLN A 45 -3.26 -3.65 -4.59
CA GLN A 45 -2.56 -4.93 -4.78
C GLN A 45 -1.21 -4.76 -5.49
N ALA A 46 -1.16 -3.96 -6.56
CA ALA A 46 0.08 -3.71 -7.29
C ALA A 46 1.09 -2.91 -6.45
N GLN A 47 0.62 -1.93 -5.67
CA GLN A 47 1.45 -1.10 -4.80
C GLN A 47 2.15 -1.94 -3.70
N GLY A 48 1.47 -2.95 -3.16
CA GLY A 48 2.04 -3.89 -2.18
C GLY A 48 2.88 -5.04 -2.76
N SER A 49 3.24 -4.98 -4.04
CA SER A 49 3.94 -6.09 -4.72
C SER A 49 5.44 -6.15 -4.42
N GLN A 50 6.08 -7.24 -4.86
CA GLN A 50 7.53 -7.41 -4.75
C GLN A 50 8.35 -6.40 -5.58
N LEU A 51 7.71 -5.56 -6.42
CA LEU A 51 8.41 -4.54 -7.21
C LEU A 51 9.21 -3.57 -6.34
N THR A 52 8.80 -3.34 -5.09
CA THR A 52 9.55 -2.52 -4.12
C THR A 52 10.99 -3.00 -3.88
N ASN A 53 11.24 -4.30 -4.05
CA ASN A 53 12.55 -4.89 -3.80
C ASN A 53 13.55 -4.66 -4.94
N LYS A 54 13.10 -4.14 -6.09
CA LYS A 54 13.91 -4.11 -7.32
C LYS A 54 14.46 -2.71 -7.60
N TYR A 55 15.78 -2.58 -7.53
CA TYR A 55 16.50 -1.48 -8.18
C TYR A 55 16.42 -1.59 -9.70
N ALA A 56 15.98 -0.53 -10.36
CA ALA A 56 15.71 -0.50 -11.81
C ALA A 56 16.04 0.85 -12.45
N GLU A 57 17.14 1.50 -12.09
CA GLU A 57 17.56 2.76 -12.72
C GLU A 57 17.79 2.61 -14.23
N GLY A 58 17.47 3.66 -15.00
CA GLY A 58 17.51 3.66 -16.46
C GLY A 58 16.15 3.37 -17.11
N TYR A 59 16.14 2.92 -18.36
CA TYR A 59 14.93 2.61 -19.13
C TYR A 59 14.80 1.10 -19.40
N PRO A 60 13.62 0.59 -19.78
CA PRO A 60 13.49 -0.78 -20.29
C PRO A 60 14.51 -1.05 -21.41
N GLY A 61 15.29 -2.14 -21.29
CA GLY A 61 16.38 -2.48 -22.21
C GLY A 61 17.66 -1.64 -22.06
N LYS A 62 17.69 -0.68 -21.14
CA LYS A 62 18.84 0.21 -20.84
C LYS A 62 18.93 0.48 -19.33
N ARG A 63 19.08 -0.58 -18.54
CA ARG A 63 19.20 -0.49 -17.07
C ARG A 63 20.66 -0.41 -16.64
N TYR A 64 20.89 0.20 -15.48
CA TYR A 64 22.21 0.20 -14.82
C TYR A 64 22.43 -1.04 -13.94
N TYR A 65 21.36 -1.75 -13.57
CA TYR A 65 21.36 -2.97 -12.73
C TYR A 65 20.51 -4.09 -13.34
#